data_AF-A0A150NDB9-F1
#
_entry.id   AF-A0A150NDB9-F1
#
_cell.length_a   1.000
_cell.length_b   1.000
_cell.length_c   1.000
_cell.angle_alpha   90.00
_cell.angle_beta   90.00
_cell.angle_gamma   90.00
#
_symmetry.space_group_name_H-M   'P 1'
#
loop_
_entity.id
_entity.type
_entity.pdbx_description
1 polymer ?
#
loop_
_entity_poly.entity_id
_entity_poly.type
_entity_poly.pdbx_seq_one_letter_code
_entity_poly.pdbx_strand_id
1 'polypeptide(L)'
;MGKSKWTMIGPGLIVAANGVGAGDLVAALVAGTNYGLVFMWAIIVGALFKFVLNEGVGRWHLLSGKTIFEGWQSMGKWASIYFGVYAIIWGFVYGAAGTSSCALAMSAMIPSIPLWAWAVIHGVAGFAITWSGRFQLFERVMNVLVWPAYSLTADLPVVLCR
;
A
#
# COMPACT_ATOMS: atom_id res chain seq x y z
N MET A 1 -9.90 12.56 31.26
CA MET A 1 -8.83 12.17 30.32
C MET A 1 -9.39 12.17 28.90
N GLY A 2 -9.51 13.34 28.27
CA GLY A 2 -9.88 13.44 26.85
C GLY A 2 -8.64 13.22 26.01
N LYS A 3 -8.52 12.08 25.31
CA LYS A 3 -7.47 11.90 24.29
C LYS A 3 -7.66 12.99 23.24
N SER A 4 -6.62 13.77 22.94
CA SER A 4 -6.71 14.88 22.00
C SER A 4 -7.14 14.35 20.62
N LYS A 5 -8.00 15.09 19.91
CA LYS A 5 -8.48 14.71 18.56
C LYS A 5 -7.31 14.42 17.61
N TRP A 6 -6.14 15.01 17.85
CA TRP A 6 -4.91 14.84 17.08
C TRP A 6 -4.28 13.45 17.22
N THR A 7 -4.36 12.81 18.40
CA THR A 7 -3.85 11.44 18.59
C THR A 7 -4.67 10.39 17.83
N MET A 8 -5.93 10.68 17.48
CA MET A 8 -6.76 9.79 16.67
C MET A 8 -6.55 9.95 15.16
N ILE A 9 -6.09 11.11 14.70
CA ILE A 9 -5.86 11.39 13.26
C ILE A 9 -4.53 10.80 12.78
N GLY A 10 -3.52 10.75 13.66
CA GLY A 10 -2.17 10.24 13.35
C GLY A 10 -2.14 8.86 12.68
N PRO A 11 -2.80 7.83 13.24
CA PRO A 11 -2.85 6.50 12.62
C PRO A 11 -3.51 6.50 11.23
N GLY A 12 -4.57 7.30 11.03
CA GLY A 12 -5.27 7.39 9.76
C GLY A 12 -4.44 8.05 8.65
N LEU A 13 -3.66 9.09 9.01
CA LEU A 13 -2.77 9.77 8.07
C LEU A 13 -1.60 8.86 7.64
N ILE A 14 -1.03 8.10 8.58
CA ILE A 14 0.02 7.11 8.31
C ILE A 14 -0.48 6.02 7.37
N VAL A 15 -1.69 5.50 7.61
CA VAL A 15 -2.33 4.50 6.74
C VAL A 15 -2.63 5.08 5.35
N ALA A 16 -3.02 6.36 5.26
CA ALA A 16 -3.24 7.02 3.98
C ALA A 16 -1.94 7.19 3.18
N ALA A 17 -0.85 7.63 3.83
CA ALA A 17 0.46 7.81 3.20
C ALA A 17 1.06 6.49 2.69
N ASN A 18 0.86 5.39 3.41
CA ASN A 18 1.32 4.06 2.98
C ASN A 18 0.38 3.39 1.96
N GLY A 19 -0.75 4.04 1.65
CA GLY A 19 -1.77 3.52 0.75
C GLY A 19 -1.55 3.85 -0.73
N VAL A 20 -0.44 4.49 -1.09
CA VAL A 20 -0.06 4.84 -2.47
C VAL A 20 1.27 4.16 -2.79
N GLY A 21 1.29 3.26 -3.76
CA GLY A 21 2.48 2.51 -4.17
C GLY A 21 3.22 3.15 -5.33
N ALA A 22 4.43 2.65 -5.62
CA ALA A 22 5.20 3.07 -6.79
C ALA A 22 4.45 2.89 -8.12
N GLY A 23 3.61 1.85 -8.23
CA GLY A 23 2.76 1.62 -9.41
C GLY A 23 1.67 2.69 -9.59
N ASP A 24 1.09 3.20 -8.50
CA ASP A 24 0.11 4.29 -8.56
C ASP A 24 0.75 5.59 -9.04
N LEU A 25 2.01 5.84 -8.66
CA LEU A 25 2.78 6.99 -9.13
C LEU A 25 3.04 6.90 -10.64
N VAL A 26 3.44 5.72 -11.14
CA VAL A 26 3.65 5.50 -12.58
C VAL A 26 2.33 5.66 -13.34
N ALA A 27 1.23 5.08 -12.85
CA ALA A 27 -0.08 5.21 -13.48
C ALA A 27 -0.56 6.66 -13.50
N ALA A 28 -0.39 7.41 -12.40
CA ALA A 28 -0.73 8.83 -12.32
C ALA A 28 0.12 9.69 -13.26
N LEU A 29 1.42 9.39 -13.38
CA LEU A 29 2.33 10.06 -14.31
C LEU A 29 1.90 9.82 -15.76
N VAL A 30 1.65 8.57 -16.15
CA VAL A 30 1.21 8.20 -17.50
C VAL A 30 -0.16 8.81 -17.82
N ALA A 31 -1.09 8.84 -16.86
CA ALA A 31 -2.37 9.50 -17.03
C ALA A 31 -2.21 11.02 -17.21
N GLY A 32 -1.35 11.65 -16.41
CA GLY A 32 -1.08 13.08 -16.49
C GLY A 32 -0.37 13.50 -17.78
N THR A 33 0.60 12.73 -18.27
CA THR A 33 1.33 13.07 -19.50
C THR A 33 0.47 12.89 -20.76
N ASN A 34 -0.37 11.85 -20.80
CA ASN A 34 -1.18 11.56 -21.98
C ASN A 34 -2.52 12.32 -22.00
N TYR A 35 -3.07 12.66 -20.84
CA TYR A 35 -4.44 13.21 -20.74
C TYR A 35 -4.54 14.49 -19.88
N GLY A 36 -3.42 15.04 -19.42
CA GLY A 36 -3.39 16.27 -18.62
C GLY A 36 -4.26 16.17 -17.36
N LEU A 37 -5.10 17.17 -17.12
CA LEU A 37 -5.97 17.26 -15.94
C LEU A 37 -7.35 16.60 -16.12
N VAL A 38 -7.60 15.94 -17.26
CA VAL A 38 -8.92 15.35 -17.57
C VAL A 38 -9.36 14.34 -16.52
N PHE A 39 -8.43 13.58 -15.93
CA PHE A 39 -8.72 12.58 -14.90
C PHE A 39 -8.71 13.10 -13.46
N MET A 40 -8.61 14.42 -13.25
CA MET A 40 -8.57 14.99 -11.89
C MET A 40 -9.83 14.65 -11.07
N TRP A 41 -11.00 14.67 -11.71
CA TRP A 41 -12.26 14.30 -11.05
C TRP A 41 -12.26 12.83 -10.60
N ALA A 42 -11.64 11.92 -11.36
CA ALA A 42 -11.58 10.50 -11.05
C ALA A 42 -10.72 10.24 -9.80
N ILE A 43 -9.67 11.04 -9.59
CA ILE A 43 -8.84 10.98 -8.38
C ILE A 43 -9.67 11.35 -7.14
N ILE A 44 -10.45 12.44 -7.22
CA ILE A 44 -11.30 12.89 -6.12
C ILE A 44 -12.35 11.83 -5.78
N VAL A 45 -13.03 11.30 -6.80
CA VAL A 45 -14.05 10.25 -6.63
C VAL A 45 -13.43 8.97 -6.07
N GLY A 46 -12.26 8.56 -6.57
CA GLY A 46 -11.53 7.39 -6.05
C GLY A 46 -11.11 7.56 -4.59
N ALA A 47 -10.63 8.74 -4.20
CA ALA A 47 -10.30 9.05 -2.81
C ALA A 47 -11.53 9.00 -1.90
N LEU A 48 -12.67 9.53 -2.36
CA LEU A 48 -13.94 9.47 -1.63
C LEU A 48 -14.40 8.02 -1.45
N PHE A 49 -14.37 7.20 -2.50
CA PHE A 49 -14.74 5.79 -2.41
C PHE A 49 -13.81 5.03 -1.45
N LYS A 50 -12.50 5.25 -1.54
CA LYS A 50 -11.52 4.63 -0.64
C LYS A 50 -11.79 5.01 0.82
N PHE A 51 -12.15 6.27 1.08
CA PHE A 51 -12.53 6.75 2.41
C PHE A 51 -13.77 6.02 2.94
N VAL A 52 -14.88 6.04 2.20
CA VAL A 52 -16.16 5.43 2.62
C VAL A 52 -16.01 3.92 2.84
N LEU A 53 -15.28 3.23 1.95
CA LEU A 53 -15.02 1.80 2.09
C LEU A 53 -14.19 1.48 3.34
N ASN A 54 -13.09 2.22 3.55
CA ASN A 54 -12.23 2.00 4.73
C ASN A 54 -12.96 2.34 6.03
N GLU A 55 -13.75 3.40 6.06
CA GLU A 55 -14.57 3.75 7.23
C GLU A 55 -15.63 2.67 7.51
N GLY A 56 -16.31 2.18 6.49
CA GLY A 56 -17.32 1.12 6.61
C GLY A 56 -16.72 -0.18 7.17
N VAL A 57 -15.58 -0.61 6.62
CA VAL A 57 -14.85 -1.79 7.08
C VAL A 57 -14.32 -1.60 8.51
N GLY A 58 -13.73 -0.44 8.81
CA GLY A 58 -13.23 -0.12 10.14
C GLY A 58 -14.33 -0.10 11.20
N ARG A 59 -15.48 0.54 10.89
CA ARG A 59 -16.65 0.56 11.76
C ARG A 59 -17.21 -0.85 11.99
N TRP A 60 -17.29 -1.67 10.94
CA TRP A 60 -17.73 -3.06 11.08
C TRP A 60 -16.78 -3.87 11.96
N HIS A 61 -15.47 -3.72 11.80
CA HIS A 61 -14.48 -4.41 12.62
C HIS A 61 -14.59 -4.03 14.10
N LEU A 62 -14.72 -2.72 14.40
CA LEU A 62 -14.86 -2.21 15.76
C LEU A 62 -16.16 -2.64 16.43
N LEU A 63 -17.27 -2.74 15.68
CA LEU A 63 -18.57 -3.15 16.22
C LEU A 63 -18.70 -4.66 16.39
N SER A 64 -18.15 -5.44 15.45
CA SER A 64 -18.27 -6.90 15.48
C SER A 64 -17.21 -7.58 16.35
N GLY A 65 -16.07 -6.91 16.59
CA GLY A 65 -14.90 -7.49 17.24
C GLY A 65 -14.23 -8.61 16.43
N LYS A 66 -14.66 -8.84 15.19
CA LYS A 66 -14.18 -9.91 14.30
C LYS A 66 -13.29 -9.33 13.21
N THR A 67 -12.27 -10.07 12.83
CA THR A 67 -11.42 -9.74 11.68
C THR A 67 -12.23 -9.80 10.38
N ILE A 68 -11.75 -9.10 9.35
CA ILE A 68 -12.37 -9.11 8.01
C ILE A 68 -12.43 -10.54 7.43
N PHE A 69 -11.41 -11.36 7.70
CA PHE A 69 -11.37 -12.75 7.26
C PHE A 69 -12.46 -13.61 7.91
N GLU A 70 -12.68 -13.45 9.22
CA GLU A 70 -13.78 -14.11 9.92
C GLU A 70 -15.14 -13.63 9.41
N GLY A 71 -15.26 -12.34 9.09
CA GLY A 71 -16.43 -11.78 8.42
C GLY A 71 -16.72 -12.47 7.09
N TRP A 72 -15.67 -12.67 6.29
CA TRP A 72 -15.78 -13.34 5.00
C TRP A 72 -16.16 -14.81 5.11
N GLN A 73 -15.61 -15.52 6.08
CA GLN A 73 -15.97 -16.90 6.39
C GLN A 73 -17.42 -17.03 6.88
N SER A 74 -17.93 -16.04 7.62
CA SER A 74 -19.31 -16.05 8.12
C SER A 74 -20.38 -15.95 7.03
N MET A 75 -20.02 -15.45 5.84
CA MET A 75 -20.91 -15.40 4.67
C MET A 75 -21.06 -16.75 3.95
N GLY A 76 -20.29 -17.77 4.37
CA GLY A 76 -20.31 -19.13 3.83
C GLY A 76 -19.14 -19.45 2.91
N LYS A 77 -19.03 -20.74 2.55
CA LYS A 77 -17.89 -21.27 1.78
C LYS A 77 -17.70 -20.62 0.41
N TRP A 78 -18.78 -20.21 -0.26
CA TRP A 78 -18.73 -19.56 -1.58
C TRP A 78 -17.92 -18.26 -1.52
N ALA A 79 -18.11 -17.47 -0.47
CA ALA A 79 -17.41 -16.22 -0.26
C ALA A 79 -15.93 -16.52 -0.08
N SER A 80 -15.56 -17.41 0.84
CA SER A 80 -14.14 -17.74 1.09
C SER A 80 -13.43 -18.28 -0.14
N ILE A 81 -14.10 -19.09 -0.97
CA ILE A 81 -13.54 -19.58 -2.24
C ILE A 81 -13.34 -18.43 -3.21
N TYR A 82 -14.35 -17.58 -3.40
CA TYR A 82 -14.24 -16.39 -4.25
C TYR A 82 -13.07 -15.50 -3.81
N PHE A 83 -12.94 -15.22 -2.51
CA PHE A 83 -11.86 -14.40 -1.99
C PHE A 83 -10.49 -15.08 -2.13
N GLY A 84 -10.42 -16.40 -1.94
CA GLY A 84 -9.20 -17.16 -2.15
C GLY A 84 -8.71 -17.08 -3.61
N VAL A 85 -9.61 -17.32 -4.56
CA VAL A 85 -9.30 -17.20 -6.01
C VAL A 85 -8.92 -15.77 -6.35
N TYR A 86 -9.70 -14.79 -5.88
CA TYR A 86 -9.41 -13.38 -6.04
C TYR A 86 -8.02 -13.03 -5.50
N ALA A 87 -7.68 -13.45 -4.28
CA ALA A 87 -6.41 -13.16 -3.62
C ALA A 87 -5.21 -13.77 -4.36
N ILE A 88 -5.36 -14.96 -4.95
CA ILE A 88 -4.31 -15.58 -5.77
C ILE A 88 -4.08 -14.74 -7.03
N ILE A 89 -5.15 -14.41 -7.76
CA ILE A 89 -5.06 -13.63 -9.00
C ILE A 89 -4.48 -12.24 -8.69
N TRP A 90 -5.03 -11.55 -7.69
CA TRP A 90 -4.55 -10.23 -7.29
C TRP A 90 -3.14 -10.25 -6.74
N GLY A 91 -2.77 -11.27 -5.96
CA GLY A 91 -1.41 -11.43 -5.45
C GLY A 91 -0.41 -11.55 -6.60
N PHE A 92 -0.73 -12.31 -7.64
CA PHE A 92 0.09 -12.42 -8.84
C PHE A 92 0.18 -11.09 -9.60
N VAL A 93 -0.96 -10.44 -9.88
CA VAL A 93 -1.02 -9.17 -10.60
C VAL A 93 -0.27 -8.06 -9.84
N TYR A 94 -0.49 -7.93 -8.53
CA TYR A 94 0.15 -6.92 -7.71
C TYR A 94 1.66 -7.20 -7.55
N GLY A 95 2.05 -8.47 -7.44
CA GLY A 95 3.47 -8.86 -7.44
C GLY A 95 4.17 -8.47 -8.74
N ALA A 96 3.53 -8.74 -9.90
CA ALA A 96 4.03 -8.32 -11.21
C ALA A 96 4.10 -6.79 -11.36
N ALA A 97 3.07 -6.07 -10.91
CA ALA A 97 3.02 -4.61 -10.96
C ALA A 97 4.10 -3.96 -10.06
N GLY A 98 4.29 -4.46 -8.84
CA GLY A 98 5.29 -3.97 -7.91
C GLY A 98 6.72 -4.16 -8.43
N THR A 99 7.04 -5.38 -8.90
CA THR A 99 8.35 -5.67 -9.48
C THR A 99 8.62 -4.87 -10.75
N SER A 100 7.62 -4.68 -11.60
CA SER A 100 7.73 -3.85 -12.82
C SER A 100 7.99 -2.38 -12.49
N SER A 101 7.34 -1.85 -11.44
CA SER A 101 7.51 -0.45 -11.02
C SER A 101 8.93 -0.20 -10.49
N CYS A 102 9.44 -1.10 -9.66
CA CYS A 102 10.82 -1.03 -9.18
C CYS A 102 11.84 -1.19 -10.32
N ALA A 103 11.55 -2.07 -11.29
CA ALA A 103 12.40 -2.25 -12.46
C ALA A 103 12.46 -1.00 -13.33
N LEU A 104 11.32 -0.34 -13.55
CA LEU A 104 11.26 0.90 -14.31
C LEU A 104 12.13 1.98 -13.66
N ALA A 105 11.97 2.19 -12.35
CA ALA A 105 12.77 3.15 -11.60
C ALA A 105 14.27 2.83 -11.68
N MET A 106 14.66 1.57 -11.49
CA MET A 106 16.06 1.17 -11.51
C MET A 106 16.68 1.24 -12.91
N SER A 107 15.90 0.92 -13.95
CA SER A 107 16.34 1.06 -15.34
C SER A 107 16.61 2.52 -15.73
N ALA A 108 15.91 3.48 -15.12
CA ALA A 108 16.17 4.90 -15.30
C ALA A 108 17.45 5.37 -14.60
N MET A 109 17.82 4.74 -13.47
CA MET A 109 19.03 5.06 -12.71
C MET A 109 20.29 4.38 -13.27
N ILE A 110 20.18 3.11 -13.67
CA ILE A 110 21.27 2.30 -14.23
C ILE A 110 20.78 1.70 -15.56
N PRO A 111 21.00 2.42 -16.68
CA PRO A 111 20.52 2.00 -18.00
C PRO A 111 21.27 0.81 -18.61
N SER A 112 22.38 0.38 -18.00
CA SER A 112 23.23 -0.70 -18.52
C SER A 112 22.62 -2.09 -18.37
N ILE A 113 21.59 -2.25 -17.52
CA ILE A 113 20.90 -3.51 -17.27
C ILE A 113 19.48 -3.42 -17.85
N PRO A 114 19.03 -4.41 -18.64
CA PRO A 114 17.71 -4.37 -19.27
C PRO A 114 16.58 -4.48 -18.23
N LEU A 115 15.43 -3.89 -18.55
CA LEU A 115 14.25 -3.83 -17.68
C LEU A 115 13.84 -5.20 -17.11
N TRP A 116 13.83 -6.23 -17.95
CA TRP A 116 13.43 -7.58 -17.52
C TRP A 116 14.39 -8.15 -16.46
N ALA A 117 15.69 -7.86 -16.56
CA ALA A 117 16.67 -8.31 -15.58
C ALA A 117 16.47 -7.60 -14.25
N TRP A 118 16.18 -6.29 -14.27
CA TRP A 118 15.80 -5.56 -13.04
C TRP A 118 14.51 -6.10 -12.41
N ALA A 119 13.50 -6.46 -13.21
CA ALA A 119 12.26 -7.05 -12.70
C ALA A 119 12.51 -8.39 -12.02
N VAL A 120 13.33 -9.26 -12.61
CA VAL A 120 13.74 -10.53 -12.01
C VAL A 120 14.53 -10.32 -10.73
N ILE A 121 15.51 -9.41 -10.72
CA ILE A 121 16.34 -9.12 -9.54
C ILE A 121 15.46 -8.67 -8.36
N HIS A 122 14.56 -7.71 -8.57
CA HIS A 122 13.67 -7.22 -7.52
C HIS A 122 12.64 -8.27 -7.10
N GLY A 123 12.12 -9.07 -8.03
CA GLY A 123 11.21 -10.17 -7.74
C GLY A 123 11.85 -11.24 -6.86
N VAL A 124 13.05 -11.68 -7.21
CA VAL A 124 13.81 -12.68 -6.43
C VAL A 124 14.23 -12.11 -5.08
N ALA A 125 14.70 -10.85 -5.02
CA ALA A 125 15.06 -10.20 -3.77
C ALA A 125 13.85 -10.08 -2.83
N GLY A 126 12.70 -9.61 -3.35
CA GLY A 126 11.46 -9.53 -2.60
C GLY A 126 11.00 -10.89 -2.10
N PHE A 127 11.03 -11.92 -2.95
CA PHE A 127 10.71 -13.29 -2.57
C PHE A 127 11.66 -13.84 -1.50
N ALA A 128 12.97 -13.64 -1.60
CA ALA A 128 13.93 -14.12 -0.63
C ALA A 128 13.71 -13.49 0.77
N ILE A 129 13.36 -12.21 0.81
CA ILE A 129 13.06 -11.49 2.07
C ILE A 129 11.78 -12.04 2.70
N THR A 130 10.71 -12.22 1.94
CA THR A 130 9.42 -12.70 2.47
C THR A 130 9.46 -14.19 2.82
N TRP A 131 10.17 -15.00 2.03
CA TRP A 131 10.35 -16.43 2.26
C TRP A 131 11.11 -16.72 3.56
N SER A 132 11.97 -15.81 4.00
CA SER A 132 12.76 -15.96 5.22
C SER A 132 11.91 -16.03 6.51
N GLY A 133 10.59 -15.79 6.45
CA GLY A 133 9.63 -15.94 7.57
C GLY A 133 9.87 -15.01 8.77
N ARG A 134 10.92 -14.19 8.71
CA ARG A 134 11.35 -13.26 9.75
C ARG A 134 10.70 -11.91 9.50
N PHE A 135 9.50 -11.71 10.06
CA PHE A 135 8.81 -10.42 9.99
C PHE A 135 9.69 -9.25 10.45
N GLN A 136 10.55 -9.49 11.46
CA GLN A 136 11.51 -8.48 11.95
C GLN A 136 12.53 -8.01 10.90
N LEU A 137 12.91 -8.87 9.93
CA LEU A 137 13.82 -8.46 8.86
C LEU A 137 13.09 -7.58 7.84
N PHE A 138 11.88 -7.97 7.46
CA PHE A 138 11.01 -7.17 6.59
C PHE A 138 10.72 -5.80 7.21
N GLU A 139 10.35 -5.79 8.49
CA GLU A 139 10.06 -4.58 9.25
C GLU A 139 11.30 -3.68 9.35
N ARG A 140 12.50 -4.23 9.59
CA ARG A 140 13.74 -3.45 9.62
C ARG A 140 14.08 -2.84 8.26
N VAL A 141 13.90 -3.59 7.17
CA VAL A 141 14.13 -3.08 5.81
C VAL A 141 13.13 -1.98 5.46
N MET A 142 11.83 -2.18 5.71
CA MET A 142 10.82 -1.13 5.53
C MET A 142 11.12 0.10 6.38
N ASN A 143 11.46 -0.10 7.65
CA ASN A 143 11.77 1.01 8.55
C ASN A 143 12.93 1.82 7.99
N VAL A 144 14.02 1.22 7.49
CA VAL A 144 15.15 1.96 6.89
C VAL A 144 14.74 2.69 5.60
N LEU A 145 13.96 2.06 4.73
CA LEU A 145 13.55 2.66 3.44
C LEU A 145 12.56 3.81 3.61
N VAL A 146 11.63 3.69 4.57
CA VAL A 146 10.61 4.71 4.85
C VAL A 146 11.12 5.71 5.90
N TRP A 147 12.22 5.42 6.62
CA TRP A 147 12.80 6.32 7.64
C TRP A 147 12.99 7.76 7.14
N PRO A 148 13.51 8.03 5.92
CA PRO A 148 13.64 9.40 5.43
C PRO A 148 12.29 10.11 5.23
N ALA A 149 11.26 9.37 4.82
CA ALA A 149 9.90 9.90 4.69
C ALA A 149 9.23 10.10 6.07
N TYR A 150 9.53 9.20 7.02
CA TYR A 150 9.10 9.31 8.41
C TYR A 150 9.77 10.45 9.15
N SER A 151 11.07 10.72 8.97
CA SER A 151 11.73 11.85 9.64
C SER A 151 11.15 13.20 9.18
N LEU A 152 10.70 13.30 7.92
CA LEU A 152 10.02 14.50 7.40
C LEU A 152 8.58 14.67 7.91
N THR A 153 7.89 13.59 8.30
CA THR A 153 6.46 13.60 8.64
C THR A 153 6.15 13.31 10.11
N ALA A 154 7.05 12.62 10.84
CA ALA A 154 6.94 12.35 12.27
C ALA A 154 7.40 13.54 13.12
N ASP A 155 8.26 14.41 12.60
CA ASP A 155 8.64 15.61 13.33
C ASP A 155 7.49 16.64 13.40
N LEU A 156 6.56 16.69 12.44
CA LEU A 156 5.48 17.67 12.50
C LEU A 156 4.47 17.42 13.64
N PRO A 157 3.99 16.17 13.89
CA PRO A 157 3.05 15.89 14.99
C PRO A 157 3.75 15.56 16.32
N VAL A 158 4.96 14.98 16.32
CA VAL A 158 5.66 14.58 17.56
C VAL A 158 6.40 15.77 18.19
N VAL A 159 6.88 16.74 17.40
CA VAL A 159 7.48 17.98 17.94
C VAL A 159 6.42 18.98 18.41
N LEU A 160 5.21 18.99 17.83
CA LEU A 160 4.09 19.81 18.33
C LEU A 160 3.44 19.27 19.62
N CYS A 161 3.74 18.01 20.01
CA CYS A 161 3.25 17.39 21.24
C CYS A 161 4.36 17.15 22.29
N ARG A 162 5.51 17.83 22.16
CA ARG A 162 6.48 17.98 23.24
C ARG A 162 6.47 19.40 23.77
#